data_AF-A0A920TFR8-F1
#
_entry.id   AF-A0A920TFR8-F1
#
_cell.length_a   1.000
_cell.length_b   1.000
_cell.length_c   1.000
_cell.angle_alpha   90.00
_cell.angle_beta   90.00
_cell.angle_gamma   90.00
#
_symmetry.space_group_name_H-M   'P 1'
#
loop_
_entity.id
_entity.type
_entity.pdbx_description
1 polymer ?
#
loop_
_entity_poly.entity_id
_entity_poly.type
_entity_poly.pdbx_seq_one_letter_code
_entity_poly.pdbx_strand_id
1 'polypeptide(L)'
;MNPLQKLQTLGQSPWQDNISRDQLVSGMLQDMVNDGDITGLTSNPTIFQQAISGSNDYDVTISKLSSMGFDAEDIFYALASEDIMQAADIFKPVYDSTGGTDGFVSLEVSPRLAMDTSETVSEAIELWGKVNRPNLMIKIPATIPGLEAITMAISAGINVNVTLIFSVERYSKVIDAYISGLEKKLDSGHDINNVNSVASFFFSRIDTLVDARLDAMLLDDVDTDSMKGRTAIANANLAYNLFQNSISSKRWTLCKVKGQMFKDLYGQVLVLRIQNIAMFYMWNL
;
A
#
# COMPACT_ATOMS: atom_id res chain seq x y z
N MET A 1 -7.35 26.16 0.99
CA MET A 1 -6.39 25.06 1.18
C MET A 1 -6.70 24.40 2.51
N ASN A 2 -7.21 23.17 2.49
CA ASN A 2 -7.48 22.39 3.69
C ASN A 2 -6.19 21.67 4.18
N PRO A 3 -6.20 21.01 5.36
CA PRO A 3 -5.01 20.32 5.87
C PRO A 3 -4.46 19.20 4.95
N LEU A 4 -5.32 18.49 4.21
CA LEU A 4 -4.90 17.42 3.29
C LEU A 4 -4.18 17.99 2.06
N GLN A 5 -4.69 19.09 1.52
CA GLN A 5 -4.04 19.84 0.45
C GLN A 5 -2.69 20.42 0.93
N LYS A 6 -2.58 20.82 2.21
CA LYS A 6 -1.31 21.27 2.78
C LYS A 6 -0.27 20.13 2.85
N LEU A 7 -0.67 18.91 3.21
CA LEU A 7 0.24 17.75 3.21
C LEU A 7 0.84 17.49 1.82
N GLN A 8 0.04 17.64 0.77
CA GLN A 8 0.52 17.50 -0.61
C GLN A 8 1.61 18.53 -0.95
N THR A 9 1.48 19.77 -0.48
CA THR A 9 2.53 20.79 -0.66
C THR A 9 3.84 20.47 0.08
N LEU A 10 3.78 19.60 1.08
CA LEU A 10 4.94 19.10 1.84
C LEU A 10 5.51 17.80 1.25
N GLY A 11 4.96 17.32 0.13
CA GLY A 11 5.40 16.09 -0.53
C GLY A 11 4.75 14.81 0.02
N GLN A 12 3.63 14.92 0.75
CA GLN A 12 2.89 13.77 1.27
C GLN A 12 1.54 13.59 0.58
N SER A 13 1.28 12.38 0.06
CA SER A 13 0.05 12.02 -0.64
C SER A 13 -1.01 11.43 0.31
N PRO A 14 -2.16 12.10 0.51
CA PRO A 14 -3.23 11.58 1.34
C PRO A 14 -4.00 10.48 0.58
N TRP A 15 -3.97 9.27 1.09
CA TRP A 15 -4.71 8.14 0.51
C TRP A 15 -5.82 7.68 1.45
N GLN A 16 -7.00 7.44 0.91
CA GLN A 16 -8.10 6.84 1.67
C GLN A 16 -7.79 5.37 2.01
N ASP A 17 -8.04 4.95 3.25
CA ASP A 17 -7.91 3.56 3.70
C ASP A 17 -9.29 2.94 3.96
N ASN A 18 -10.19 3.09 2.97
CA ASN A 18 -11.54 2.56 2.99
C ASN A 18 -12.09 2.52 1.55
N ILE A 19 -13.01 1.60 1.27
CA ILE A 19 -13.78 1.54 0.03
C ILE A 19 -15.15 0.93 0.30
N SER A 20 -16.18 1.44 -0.37
CA SER A 20 -17.52 0.86 -0.41
C SER A 20 -18.17 1.13 -1.76
N ARG A 21 -19.08 0.27 -2.18
CA ARG A 21 -19.80 0.41 -3.46
C ARG A 21 -20.64 1.67 -3.51
N ASP A 22 -21.31 2.04 -2.43
CA ASP A 22 -22.03 3.31 -2.32
C ASP A 22 -21.14 4.53 -2.63
N GLN A 23 -19.93 4.61 -2.07
CA GLN A 23 -19.00 5.72 -2.34
C GLN A 23 -18.58 5.83 -3.81
N LEU A 24 -18.50 4.68 -4.50
CA LEU A 24 -18.17 4.63 -5.93
C LEU A 24 -19.35 5.09 -6.78
N VAL A 25 -20.55 4.57 -6.51
CA VAL A 25 -21.75 4.77 -7.33
C VAL A 25 -22.40 6.14 -7.09
N SER A 26 -22.38 6.63 -5.85
CA SER A 26 -22.95 7.93 -5.48
C SER A 26 -22.16 9.12 -6.01
N GLY A 27 -20.90 8.91 -6.44
CA GLY A 27 -19.97 9.97 -6.83
C GLY A 27 -19.14 10.55 -5.67
N MET A 28 -19.39 10.13 -4.43
CA MET A 28 -18.68 10.65 -3.25
C MET A 28 -17.15 10.50 -3.37
N LEU A 29 -16.65 9.35 -3.84
CA LEU A 29 -15.21 9.16 -4.03
C LEU A 29 -14.65 10.11 -5.10
N GLN A 30 -15.40 10.32 -6.19
CA GLN A 30 -15.00 11.22 -7.27
C GLN A 30 -14.94 12.67 -6.79
N ASP A 31 -15.88 13.10 -5.95
CA ASP A 31 -15.88 14.44 -5.36
C ASP A 31 -14.66 14.65 -4.47
N MET A 32 -14.31 13.70 -3.60
CA MET A 32 -13.10 13.77 -2.76
C MET A 32 -11.81 13.88 -3.59
N VAL A 33 -11.75 13.18 -4.73
CA VAL A 33 -10.61 13.27 -5.66
C VAL A 33 -10.57 14.64 -6.34
N ASN A 34 -11.71 15.13 -6.82
CA ASN A 34 -11.82 16.42 -7.50
C ASN A 34 -11.50 17.61 -6.58
N ASP A 35 -11.89 17.52 -5.32
CA ASP A 35 -11.60 18.51 -4.29
C ASP A 35 -10.12 18.46 -3.84
N GLY A 36 -9.38 17.45 -4.27
CA GLY A 36 -7.97 17.25 -3.92
C GLY A 36 -7.78 16.82 -2.47
N ASP A 37 -8.78 16.18 -1.86
CA ASP A 37 -8.69 15.66 -0.50
C ASP A 37 -7.88 14.38 -0.43
N ILE A 38 -8.01 13.53 -1.46
CA ILE A 38 -7.32 12.24 -1.56
C ILE A 38 -6.73 12.06 -2.96
N THR A 39 -5.60 11.38 -3.03
CA THR A 39 -4.86 11.15 -4.27
C THR A 39 -4.62 9.67 -4.57
N GLY A 40 -4.99 8.77 -3.64
CA GLY A 40 -5.01 7.33 -3.85
C GLY A 40 -5.92 6.63 -2.85
N LEU A 41 -6.03 5.31 -2.97
CA LEU A 41 -6.90 4.51 -2.12
C LEU A 41 -6.30 3.13 -1.83
N THR A 42 -6.58 2.59 -0.64
CA THR A 42 -6.30 1.20 -0.33
C THR A 42 -7.48 0.46 0.22
N SER A 43 -7.52 -0.82 -0.12
CA SER A 43 -8.38 -1.81 0.50
C SER A 43 -7.55 -2.82 1.31
N ASN A 44 -8.27 -3.64 2.06
CA ASN A 44 -7.79 -4.87 2.68
C ASN A 44 -9.01 -5.77 2.94
N PRO A 45 -8.82 -7.05 3.28
CA PRO A 45 -9.95 -7.96 3.50
C PRO A 45 -10.94 -7.51 4.58
N THR A 46 -10.48 -6.80 5.63
CA THR A 46 -11.36 -6.27 6.68
C THR A 46 -12.25 -5.14 6.16
N ILE A 47 -11.70 -4.23 5.34
CA ILE A 47 -12.47 -3.15 4.71
C ILE A 47 -13.58 -3.73 3.82
N PHE A 48 -13.26 -4.70 2.96
CA PHE A 48 -14.28 -5.34 2.13
C PHE A 48 -15.29 -6.14 2.95
N GLN A 49 -14.85 -6.84 4.00
CA GLN A 49 -15.77 -7.54 4.88
C GLN A 49 -16.80 -6.58 5.48
N GLN A 50 -16.38 -5.39 5.93
CA GLN A 50 -17.29 -4.36 6.44
C GLN A 50 -18.22 -3.80 5.35
N ALA A 51 -17.69 -3.49 4.16
CA ALA A 51 -18.50 -2.96 3.06
C ALA A 51 -19.56 -3.96 2.57
N ILE A 52 -19.16 -5.23 2.41
CA ILE A 52 -20.02 -6.30 1.90
C ILE A 52 -21.07 -6.70 2.94
N SER A 53 -20.69 -6.87 4.21
CA SER A 53 -21.65 -7.27 5.25
C SER A 53 -22.50 -6.12 5.80
N GLY A 54 -22.07 -4.87 5.59
CA GLY A 54 -22.74 -3.67 6.09
C GLY A 54 -23.74 -3.03 5.12
N SER A 55 -23.93 -3.59 3.91
CA SER A 55 -24.81 -3.04 2.87
C SER A 55 -25.49 -4.14 2.07
N ASN A 56 -26.52 -3.78 1.30
CA ASN A 56 -27.18 -4.68 0.35
C ASN A 56 -26.68 -4.47 -1.10
N ASP A 57 -25.63 -3.64 -1.29
CA ASP A 57 -25.13 -3.24 -2.62
C ASP A 57 -24.51 -4.40 -3.41
N TYR A 58 -24.24 -5.50 -2.73
CA TYR A 58 -23.58 -6.69 -3.28
C TYR A 58 -24.53 -7.87 -3.48
N ASP A 59 -25.76 -7.81 -2.93
CA ASP A 59 -26.69 -8.95 -2.83
C ASP A 59 -27.04 -9.57 -4.17
N VAL A 60 -27.27 -8.73 -5.19
CA VAL A 60 -27.64 -9.19 -6.54
C VAL A 60 -26.49 -9.97 -7.16
N THR A 61 -25.26 -9.46 -7.07
CA THR A 61 -24.08 -10.12 -7.64
C THR A 61 -23.71 -11.38 -6.87
N ILE A 62 -23.80 -11.35 -5.53
CA ILE A 62 -23.59 -12.53 -4.67
C ILE A 62 -24.58 -13.62 -5.02
N SER A 63 -25.88 -13.30 -5.08
CA SER A 63 -26.94 -14.27 -5.40
C SER A 63 -26.74 -14.88 -6.78
N LYS A 64 -26.39 -14.05 -7.77
CA LYS A 64 -26.11 -14.50 -9.14
C LYS A 64 -24.93 -15.46 -9.19
N LEU A 65 -23.77 -15.08 -8.66
CA LEU A 65 -22.56 -15.91 -8.73
C LEU A 65 -22.71 -17.18 -7.89
N SER A 66 -23.34 -17.10 -6.72
CA SER A 66 -23.66 -18.28 -5.91
C SER A 66 -24.56 -19.26 -6.67
N SER A 67 -25.58 -18.78 -7.40
CA SER A 67 -26.44 -19.64 -8.23
C SER A 67 -25.72 -20.31 -9.40
N MET A 68 -24.56 -19.77 -9.81
CA MET A 68 -23.69 -20.34 -10.83
C MET A 68 -22.66 -21.34 -10.27
N GLY A 69 -22.63 -21.53 -8.95
CA GLY A 69 -21.75 -22.50 -8.28
C GLY A 69 -20.35 -21.99 -7.92
N PHE A 70 -20.11 -20.68 -8.01
CA PHE A 70 -18.85 -20.08 -7.52
C PHE A 70 -18.76 -20.17 -6.00
N ASP A 71 -17.54 -20.34 -5.49
CA ASP A 71 -17.29 -20.37 -4.06
C ASP A 71 -17.17 -18.94 -3.46
N ALA A 72 -17.00 -18.86 -2.14
CA ALA A 72 -16.96 -17.58 -1.45
C ALA A 72 -15.73 -16.72 -1.80
N GLU A 73 -14.57 -17.34 -2.09
CA GLU A 73 -13.35 -16.63 -2.45
C GLU A 73 -13.43 -16.09 -3.89
N ASP A 74 -13.97 -16.91 -4.80
CA ASP A 74 -14.26 -16.49 -6.18
C ASP A 74 -15.23 -15.31 -6.21
N ILE A 75 -16.32 -15.39 -5.43
CA ILE A 75 -17.31 -14.32 -5.32
C ILE A 75 -16.66 -13.06 -4.74
N PHE A 76 -15.90 -13.19 -3.64
CA PHE A 76 -15.19 -12.07 -3.03
C PHE A 76 -14.30 -11.35 -4.05
N TYR A 77 -13.45 -12.08 -4.79
CA TYR A 77 -12.55 -11.46 -5.74
C TYR A 77 -13.28 -10.92 -6.98
N ALA A 78 -14.43 -11.47 -7.36
CA ALA A 78 -15.25 -10.86 -8.39
C ALA A 78 -15.75 -9.47 -7.96
N LEU A 79 -16.29 -9.35 -6.74
CA LEU A 79 -16.78 -8.08 -6.19
C LEU A 79 -15.65 -7.08 -5.96
N ALA A 80 -14.59 -7.51 -5.28
CA ALA A 80 -13.46 -6.65 -4.93
C ALA A 80 -12.74 -6.14 -6.18
N SER A 81 -12.57 -6.98 -7.21
CA SER A 81 -11.94 -6.56 -8.47
C SER A 81 -12.80 -5.52 -9.20
N GLU A 82 -14.13 -5.71 -9.24
CA GLU A 82 -15.05 -4.75 -9.85
C GLU A 82 -14.98 -3.36 -9.16
N ASP A 83 -15.03 -3.34 -7.83
CA ASP A 83 -14.94 -2.10 -7.06
C ASP A 83 -13.57 -1.42 -7.25
N ILE A 84 -12.48 -2.20 -7.27
CA ILE A 84 -11.12 -1.67 -7.49
C ILE A 84 -10.93 -1.16 -8.92
N MET A 85 -11.54 -1.80 -9.93
CA MET A 85 -11.52 -1.30 -11.30
C MET A 85 -12.19 0.08 -11.40
N GLN A 86 -13.36 0.25 -10.77
CA GLN A 86 -14.05 1.54 -10.73
C GLN A 86 -13.23 2.60 -9.98
N ALA A 87 -12.66 2.25 -8.82
CA ALA A 87 -11.77 3.15 -8.09
C ALA A 87 -10.54 3.53 -8.92
N ALA A 88 -9.93 2.56 -9.62
CA ALA A 88 -8.79 2.82 -10.51
C ALA A 88 -9.15 3.83 -11.60
N ASP A 89 -10.35 3.71 -12.18
CA ASP A 89 -10.83 4.62 -13.22
C ASP A 89 -11.08 6.03 -12.65
N ILE A 90 -11.62 6.15 -11.43
CA ILE A 90 -11.79 7.43 -10.72
C ILE A 90 -10.44 8.12 -10.43
N PHE A 91 -9.42 7.36 -10.04
CA PHE A 91 -8.08 7.90 -9.75
C PHE A 91 -7.18 8.04 -10.99
N LYS A 92 -7.62 7.57 -12.16
CA LYS A 92 -6.84 7.60 -13.41
C LYS A 92 -6.40 9.03 -13.80
N PRO A 93 -7.23 10.08 -13.68
CA PRO A 93 -6.79 11.44 -13.96
C PRO A 93 -5.62 11.90 -13.06
N VAL A 94 -5.62 11.52 -11.79
CA VAL A 94 -4.53 11.82 -10.84
C VAL A 94 -3.26 11.07 -11.26
N TYR A 95 -3.40 9.79 -11.61
CA TYR A 95 -2.28 8.99 -12.11
C TYR A 95 -1.66 9.62 -13.35
N ASP A 96 -2.46 10.05 -14.31
CA ASP A 96 -1.96 10.66 -15.54
C ASP A 96 -1.33 12.03 -15.30
N SER A 97 -1.98 12.91 -14.52
CA SER A 97 -1.48 14.26 -14.26
C SER A 97 -0.18 14.28 -13.46
N THR A 98 0.04 13.26 -12.62
CA THR A 98 1.25 13.12 -11.80
C THR A 98 2.36 12.34 -12.50
N GLY A 99 2.13 11.87 -13.73
CA GLY A 99 3.06 11.01 -14.45
C GLY A 99 3.24 9.65 -13.78
N GLY A 100 2.22 9.14 -13.10
CA GLY A 100 2.22 7.86 -12.39
C GLY A 100 3.06 7.87 -11.13
N THR A 101 3.04 8.99 -10.41
CA THR A 101 3.65 9.11 -9.07
C THR A 101 2.61 9.02 -7.95
N ASP A 102 1.33 9.22 -8.31
CA ASP A 102 0.18 9.07 -7.42
C ASP A 102 -1.02 8.49 -8.20
N GLY A 103 -2.23 8.49 -7.64
CA GLY A 103 -3.44 8.01 -8.32
C GLY A 103 -3.60 6.49 -8.27
N PHE A 104 -2.95 5.84 -7.30
CA PHE A 104 -2.96 4.38 -7.19
C PHE A 104 -4.11 3.86 -6.31
N VAL A 105 -4.57 2.66 -6.64
CA VAL A 105 -5.53 1.88 -5.85
C VAL A 105 -4.93 0.51 -5.52
N SER A 106 -5.10 0.02 -4.28
CA SER A 106 -4.56 -1.29 -3.89
C SER A 106 -5.62 -2.36 -3.67
N LEU A 107 -5.35 -3.57 -4.18
CA LEU A 107 -6.07 -4.82 -3.91
C LEU A 107 -5.11 -5.83 -3.27
N GLU A 108 -5.51 -6.47 -2.17
CA GLU A 108 -4.66 -7.40 -1.41
C GLU A 108 -4.85 -8.84 -1.88
N VAL A 109 -3.74 -9.58 -1.94
CA VAL A 109 -3.73 -11.04 -2.08
C VAL A 109 -4.39 -11.72 -0.87
N SER A 110 -4.76 -12.98 -1.01
CA SER A 110 -5.43 -13.76 0.00
C SER A 110 -4.49 -13.92 1.20
N PRO A 111 -4.91 -13.53 2.42
CA PRO A 111 -4.07 -13.70 3.60
C PRO A 111 -3.67 -15.15 3.88
N ARG A 112 -4.43 -16.12 3.32
CA ARG A 112 -4.12 -17.55 3.41
C ARG A 112 -2.81 -17.92 2.73
N LEU A 113 -2.39 -17.15 1.73
CA LEU A 113 -1.18 -17.38 0.95
C LEU A 113 0.06 -16.68 1.52
N ALA A 114 -0.07 -15.92 2.62
CA ALA A 114 1.00 -15.09 3.16
C ALA A 114 2.31 -15.85 3.53
N MET A 115 2.27 -17.18 3.61
CA MET A 115 3.43 -18.04 3.87
C MET A 115 3.81 -18.93 2.68
N ASP A 116 3.19 -18.74 1.52
CA ASP A 116 3.48 -19.47 0.28
C ASP A 116 3.90 -18.49 -0.82
N THR A 117 5.20 -18.47 -1.15
CA THR A 117 5.76 -17.59 -2.18
C THR A 117 5.11 -17.85 -3.54
N SER A 118 4.97 -19.11 -3.94
CA SER A 118 4.54 -19.48 -5.30
C SER A 118 3.09 -19.09 -5.53
N GLU A 119 2.22 -19.45 -4.58
CA GLU A 119 0.79 -19.15 -4.67
C GLU A 119 0.54 -17.64 -4.56
N THR A 120 1.27 -16.93 -3.69
CA THR A 120 1.18 -15.45 -3.61
C THR A 120 1.54 -14.80 -4.95
N VAL A 121 2.59 -15.27 -5.64
CA VAL A 121 2.98 -14.72 -6.94
C VAL A 121 1.95 -15.04 -8.01
N SER A 122 1.43 -16.27 -8.02
CA SER A 122 0.39 -16.69 -8.97
C SER A 122 -0.85 -15.81 -8.83
N GLU A 123 -1.36 -15.63 -7.62
CA GLU A 123 -2.53 -14.80 -7.36
C GLU A 123 -2.26 -13.32 -7.66
N ALA A 124 -1.07 -12.80 -7.34
CA ALA A 124 -0.71 -11.44 -7.70
C ALA A 124 -0.75 -11.18 -9.21
N ILE A 125 -0.27 -12.14 -10.02
CA ILE A 125 -0.33 -12.07 -11.49
C ILE A 125 -1.78 -12.15 -11.97
N GLU A 126 -2.58 -13.03 -11.39
CA GLU A 126 -4.00 -13.18 -11.74
C GLU A 126 -4.79 -11.90 -11.46
N LEU A 127 -4.69 -11.35 -10.25
CA LEU A 127 -5.39 -10.13 -9.85
C LEU A 127 -4.93 -8.93 -10.68
N TRP A 128 -3.63 -8.83 -10.98
CA TRP A 128 -3.09 -7.82 -11.86
C TRP A 128 -3.72 -7.88 -13.27
N GLY A 129 -3.80 -9.08 -13.84
CA GLY A 129 -4.41 -9.31 -15.15
C GLY A 129 -5.93 -9.13 -15.16
N LYS A 130 -6.62 -9.48 -14.06
CA LYS A 130 -8.07 -9.37 -13.93
C LYS A 130 -8.53 -7.91 -13.86
N VAL A 131 -7.88 -7.10 -13.02
CA VAL A 131 -8.22 -5.68 -12.88
C VAL A 131 -7.73 -4.86 -14.08
N ASN A 132 -6.54 -5.19 -14.62
CA ASN A 132 -6.00 -4.61 -15.85
C ASN A 132 -6.06 -3.07 -15.89
N ARG A 133 -5.47 -2.42 -14.89
CA ARG A 133 -5.33 -0.96 -14.80
C ARG A 133 -3.89 -0.60 -14.40
N PRO A 134 -3.28 0.41 -15.05
CA PRO A 134 -1.86 0.73 -14.82
C PRO A 134 -1.60 1.32 -13.42
N ASN A 135 -2.62 1.88 -12.79
CA ASN A 135 -2.60 2.45 -11.46
C ASN A 135 -3.12 1.52 -10.37
N LEU A 136 -3.25 0.22 -10.66
CA LEU A 136 -3.40 -0.80 -9.63
C LEU A 136 -2.09 -0.98 -8.88
N MET A 137 -2.17 -1.34 -7.60
CA MET A 137 -1.11 -2.00 -6.85
C MET A 137 -1.63 -3.30 -6.25
N ILE A 138 -0.87 -4.38 -6.40
CA ILE A 138 -1.14 -5.62 -5.65
C ILE A 138 -0.50 -5.51 -4.28
N LYS A 139 -1.30 -5.67 -3.24
CA LYS A 139 -0.85 -5.53 -1.86
C LYS A 139 -0.39 -6.88 -1.34
N ILE A 140 0.88 -6.98 -0.93
CA ILE A 140 1.54 -8.22 -0.51
C ILE A 140 2.14 -8.02 0.88
N PRO A 141 1.89 -8.90 1.86
CA PRO A 141 2.44 -8.76 3.20
C PRO A 141 3.95 -9.05 3.24
N ALA A 142 4.70 -8.29 4.04
CA ALA A 142 6.15 -8.40 4.21
C ALA A 142 6.58 -9.57 5.12
N THR A 143 5.98 -10.76 4.95
CA THR A 143 6.46 -11.99 5.58
C THR A 143 7.80 -12.41 4.98
N ILE A 144 8.46 -13.44 5.54
CA ILE A 144 9.70 -13.96 4.94
C ILE A 144 9.44 -14.49 3.51
N PRO A 145 8.43 -15.36 3.27
CA PRO A 145 8.04 -15.76 1.90
C PRO A 145 7.56 -14.58 1.04
N GLY A 146 6.81 -13.66 1.65
CA GLY A 146 6.27 -12.48 0.97
C GLY A 146 7.35 -11.58 0.35
N LEU A 147 8.53 -11.46 0.97
CA LEU A 147 9.66 -10.72 0.39
C LEU A 147 10.11 -11.28 -0.96
N GLU A 148 10.17 -12.60 -1.08
CA GLU A 148 10.50 -13.25 -2.35
C GLU A 148 9.40 -13.04 -3.39
N ALA A 149 8.13 -13.16 -2.96
CA ALA A 149 6.98 -12.90 -3.82
C ALA A 149 6.96 -11.45 -4.35
N ILE A 150 7.29 -10.47 -3.50
CA ILE A 150 7.43 -9.05 -3.87
C ILE A 150 8.51 -8.90 -4.94
N THR A 151 9.70 -9.48 -4.76
CA THR A 151 10.76 -9.44 -5.77
C THR A 151 10.29 -10.01 -7.11
N MET A 152 9.59 -11.15 -7.09
CA MET A 152 9.08 -11.78 -8.30
C MET A 152 8.01 -10.93 -8.99
N ALA A 153 7.04 -10.41 -8.25
CA ALA A 153 5.98 -9.54 -8.77
C ALA A 153 6.54 -8.26 -9.39
N ILE A 154 7.47 -7.57 -8.70
CA ILE A 154 8.16 -6.39 -9.22
C ILE A 154 8.92 -6.72 -10.51
N SER A 155 9.62 -7.87 -10.56
CA SER A 155 10.34 -8.29 -11.77
C SER A 155 9.40 -8.56 -12.96
N ALA A 156 8.19 -9.06 -12.69
CA ALA A 156 7.13 -9.22 -13.67
C ALA A 156 6.54 -7.88 -14.14
N GLY A 157 6.83 -6.77 -13.45
CA GLY A 157 6.34 -5.43 -13.77
C GLY A 157 5.02 -5.06 -13.10
N ILE A 158 4.66 -5.78 -12.03
CA ILE A 158 3.47 -5.49 -11.22
C ILE A 158 3.82 -4.38 -10.24
N ASN A 159 2.95 -3.38 -10.09
CA ASN A 159 3.10 -2.41 -8.99
C ASN A 159 2.71 -3.09 -7.68
N VAL A 160 3.51 -2.91 -6.62
CA VAL A 160 3.29 -3.62 -5.35
C VAL A 160 3.14 -2.66 -4.18
N ASN A 161 2.07 -2.83 -3.39
CA ASN A 161 1.94 -2.20 -2.08
C ASN A 161 2.40 -3.20 -1.01
N VAL A 162 3.60 -3.02 -0.49
CA VAL A 162 4.12 -3.93 0.53
C VAL A 162 3.49 -3.57 1.88
N THR A 163 2.85 -4.52 2.56
CA THR A 163 2.11 -4.25 3.81
C THR A 163 2.64 -5.01 5.01
N LEU A 164 2.07 -4.75 6.20
CA LEU A 164 2.43 -5.35 7.48
C LEU A 164 3.91 -5.17 7.85
N ILE A 165 4.44 -3.96 7.64
CA ILE A 165 5.80 -3.59 8.03
C ILE A 165 5.76 -2.90 9.41
N PHE A 166 6.48 -3.47 10.38
CA PHE A 166 6.48 -2.98 11.78
C PHE A 166 7.86 -2.59 12.30
N SER A 167 8.93 -2.95 11.60
CA SER A 167 10.31 -2.70 12.05
C SER A 167 11.18 -2.16 10.93
N VAL A 168 12.18 -1.36 11.30
CA VAL A 168 13.22 -0.86 10.39
C VAL A 168 13.99 -2.02 9.75
N GLU A 169 14.22 -3.11 10.50
CA GLU A 169 14.86 -4.31 9.97
C GLU A 169 14.04 -4.92 8.83
N ARG A 170 12.73 -5.10 9.03
CA ARG A 170 11.86 -5.63 7.98
C ARG A 170 11.79 -4.66 6.80
N TYR A 171 11.72 -3.36 7.06
CA TYR A 171 11.71 -2.35 6.02
C TYR A 171 12.97 -2.39 5.14
N SER A 172 14.15 -2.60 5.74
CA SER A 172 15.40 -2.82 5.01
C SER A 172 15.30 -3.99 4.02
N LYS A 173 14.67 -5.10 4.44
CA LYS A 173 14.44 -6.25 3.57
C LYS A 173 13.43 -5.98 2.47
N VAL A 174 12.43 -5.13 2.71
CA VAL A 174 11.48 -4.68 1.67
C VAL A 174 12.18 -3.82 0.62
N ILE A 175 13.06 -2.90 1.04
CA ILE A 175 13.91 -2.11 0.12
C ILE A 175 14.75 -3.03 -0.75
N ASP A 176 15.41 -4.01 -0.13
CA ASP A 176 16.21 -5.01 -0.82
C ASP A 176 15.40 -5.82 -1.84
N ALA A 177 14.21 -6.28 -1.45
CA ALA A 177 13.31 -7.05 -2.31
C ALA A 177 12.85 -6.24 -3.54
N TYR A 178 12.52 -4.96 -3.35
CA TYR A 178 12.13 -4.06 -4.44
C TYR A 178 13.28 -3.84 -5.43
N ILE A 179 14.45 -3.41 -4.93
CA ILE A 179 15.61 -3.14 -5.79
C ILE A 179 16.03 -4.42 -6.54
N SER A 180 16.02 -5.58 -5.86
CA SER A 180 16.30 -6.87 -6.51
C SER A 180 15.31 -7.21 -7.62
N GLY A 181 14.03 -6.86 -7.46
CA GLY A 181 13.01 -7.05 -8.49
C GLY A 181 13.26 -6.18 -9.72
N LEU A 182 13.61 -4.90 -9.51
CA LEU A 182 13.97 -3.98 -10.59
C LEU A 182 15.23 -4.46 -11.34
N GLU A 183 16.26 -4.89 -10.61
CA GLU A 183 17.49 -5.43 -11.19
C GLU A 183 17.19 -6.64 -12.09
N LYS A 184 16.40 -7.61 -11.61
CA LYS A 184 15.97 -8.76 -12.41
C LYS A 184 15.22 -8.35 -13.68
N LYS A 185 14.34 -7.35 -13.60
CA LYS A 185 13.60 -6.84 -14.76
C LYS A 185 14.53 -6.21 -15.80
N LEU A 186 15.47 -5.39 -15.33
CA LEU A 186 16.49 -4.75 -16.18
C LEU A 186 17.45 -5.77 -16.80
N ASP A 187 17.85 -6.79 -16.06
CA ASP A 187 18.71 -7.88 -16.56
C ASP A 187 18.01 -8.73 -17.62
N SER A 188 16.68 -8.77 -17.57
CA SER A 188 15.83 -9.38 -18.61
C SER A 188 15.54 -8.46 -19.80
N GLY A 189 16.11 -7.25 -19.83
CA GLY A 189 15.98 -6.30 -20.94
C GLY A 189 14.65 -5.52 -20.98
N HIS A 190 13.86 -5.55 -19.91
CA HIS A 190 12.60 -4.81 -19.81
C HIS A 190 12.77 -3.47 -19.10
N ASP A 191 11.92 -2.49 -19.43
CA ASP A 191 11.89 -1.20 -18.73
C ASP A 191 11.33 -1.32 -17.31
N ILE A 192 11.68 -0.37 -16.45
CA ILE A 192 11.20 -0.29 -15.07
C ILE A 192 10.36 0.98 -14.81
N ASN A 193 10.09 1.79 -15.84
CA ASN A 193 9.52 3.13 -15.67
C ASN A 193 8.04 3.10 -15.26
N ASN A 194 7.37 1.97 -15.46
CA ASN A 194 5.98 1.75 -15.06
C ASN A 194 5.84 0.81 -13.85
N VAL A 195 6.94 0.52 -13.14
CA VAL A 195 6.93 -0.32 -11.94
C VAL A 195 7.09 0.56 -10.71
N ASN A 196 6.06 0.56 -9.87
CA ASN A 196 5.96 1.42 -8.70
C ASN A 196 5.71 0.57 -7.45
N SER A 197 6.22 1.01 -6.31
CA SER A 197 5.95 0.33 -5.05
C SER A 197 5.88 1.32 -3.88
N VAL A 198 4.98 1.02 -2.94
CA VAL A 198 4.88 1.71 -1.64
C VAL A 198 5.10 0.71 -0.52
N ALA A 199 5.52 1.21 0.63
CA ALA A 199 5.77 0.40 1.82
C ALA A 199 4.90 0.87 2.97
N SER A 200 3.80 0.15 3.21
CA SER A 200 2.84 0.42 4.27
C SER A 200 3.42 0.03 5.64
N PHE A 201 3.95 1.04 6.33
CA PHE A 201 4.57 0.94 7.65
C PHE A 201 3.55 1.32 8.74
N PHE A 202 3.38 0.45 9.72
CA PHE A 202 2.32 0.56 10.73
C PHE A 202 2.75 1.37 11.95
N PHE A 203 1.82 2.16 12.50
CA PHE A 203 2.10 3.06 13.62
C PHE A 203 1.32 2.70 14.87
N SER A 204 0.00 2.91 14.87
CA SER A 204 -0.86 2.79 16.06
C SER A 204 -0.72 1.45 16.78
N ARG A 205 -0.50 0.35 16.05
CA ARG A 205 -0.25 -0.98 16.62
C ARG A 205 1.03 -1.07 17.44
N ILE A 206 2.05 -0.28 17.10
CA ILE A 206 3.33 -0.22 17.83
C ILE A 206 3.13 0.48 19.16
N ASP A 207 2.58 1.69 19.16
CA ASP A 207 2.38 2.43 20.42
C ASP A 207 1.37 1.72 21.32
N THR A 208 0.28 1.14 20.77
CA THR A 208 -0.64 0.33 21.58
C THR A 208 0.07 -0.78 22.35
N LEU A 209 1.03 -1.47 21.72
CA LEU A 209 1.78 -2.55 22.36
C LEU A 209 2.85 -2.03 23.33
N VAL A 210 3.55 -0.96 22.95
CA VAL A 210 4.67 -0.42 23.74
C VAL A 210 4.15 0.35 24.95
N ASP A 211 3.12 1.16 24.80
CA ASP A 211 2.51 1.93 25.88
C ASP A 211 1.93 1.00 26.95
N ALA A 212 1.29 -0.11 26.56
CA ALA A 212 0.83 -1.13 27.49
C ALA A 212 1.98 -1.83 28.26
N ARG A 213 3.17 -1.92 27.67
CA ARG A 213 4.37 -2.42 28.36
C ARG A 213 4.97 -1.38 29.29
N LEU A 214 4.96 -0.11 28.89
CA LEU A 214 5.37 1.01 29.73
C LEU A 214 4.48 1.13 30.97
N ASP A 215 3.17 0.90 30.84
CA ASP A 215 2.22 0.82 31.96
C ASP A 215 2.55 -0.28 32.95
N ALA A 216 3.03 -1.43 32.46
CA ALA A 216 3.39 -2.57 33.30
C ALA A 216 4.76 -2.41 33.99
N MET A 217 5.57 -1.44 33.55
CA MET A 217 6.88 -1.16 34.15
C MET A 217 6.69 -0.28 35.40
N LEU A 218 6.69 -0.91 36.58
CA LEU A 218 6.75 -0.21 37.87
C LEU A 218 8.17 0.34 38.10
N LEU A 219 8.50 1.43 37.40
CA LEU A 219 9.79 2.12 37.52
C LEU A 219 9.59 3.40 38.31
N ASP A 220 9.89 3.36 39.61
CA ASP A 220 9.66 4.49 40.55
C ASP A 220 10.41 5.79 40.16
N ASP A 221 11.47 5.69 39.35
CA ASP A 221 12.32 6.81 38.94
C ASP A 221 12.23 7.17 37.43
N VAL A 222 11.30 6.57 36.68
CA VAL A 222 11.14 6.83 35.23
C VAL A 222 9.72 7.29 34.92
N ASP A 223 9.58 8.49 34.35
CA ASP A 223 8.31 8.99 33.81
C ASP A 223 7.97 8.28 32.50
N THR A 224 7.39 7.08 32.63
CA THR A 224 6.95 6.24 31.50
C THR A 224 5.77 6.87 30.75
N ASP A 225 4.94 7.67 31.41
CA ASP A 225 3.82 8.38 30.80
C ASP A 225 4.28 9.36 29.73
N SER A 226 5.37 10.09 29.98
CA SER A 226 5.95 11.01 29.00
C SER A 226 6.45 10.32 27.72
N MET A 227 6.71 9.01 27.77
CA MET A 227 7.25 8.21 26.67
C MET A 227 6.15 7.61 25.77
N LYS A 228 4.90 7.60 26.22
CA LYS A 228 3.77 7.02 25.48
C LYS A 228 3.50 7.75 24.17
N GLY A 229 3.06 7.02 23.16
CA GLY A 229 2.75 7.57 21.82
C GLY A 229 3.97 8.09 21.03
N ARG A 230 5.21 7.87 21.52
CA ARG A 230 6.44 8.34 20.85
C ARG A 230 7.13 7.26 20.02
N THR A 231 6.88 5.99 20.30
CA THR A 231 7.68 4.88 19.77
C THR A 231 7.45 4.69 18.28
N ALA A 232 6.19 4.74 17.82
CA ALA A 232 5.87 4.61 16.40
C ALA A 232 6.49 5.72 15.55
N ILE A 233 6.43 6.98 16.04
CA ILE A 233 7.03 8.14 15.35
C ILE A 233 8.54 8.00 15.28
N ALA A 234 9.19 7.63 16.40
CA ALA A 234 10.64 7.42 16.42
C ALA A 234 11.06 6.29 15.46
N ASN A 235 10.34 5.17 15.45
CA ASN A 235 10.57 4.04 14.56
C ASN A 235 10.41 4.43 13.07
N ALA A 236 9.43 5.27 12.76
CA ALA A 236 9.21 5.78 11.42
C ALA A 236 10.28 6.76 10.95
N ASN A 237 10.77 7.64 11.83
CA ASN A 237 11.90 8.51 11.51
C ASN A 237 13.16 7.71 11.17
N LEU A 238 13.42 6.61 11.88
CA LEU A 238 14.50 5.69 11.56
C LEU A 238 14.28 4.99 10.22
N ALA A 239 13.05 4.55 9.94
CA ALA A 239 12.70 3.98 8.65
C ALA A 239 12.89 5.00 7.51
N TYR A 240 12.49 6.26 7.71
CA TYR A 240 12.64 7.31 6.70
C TYR A 240 14.12 7.63 6.45
N ASN A 241 14.95 7.66 7.50
CA ASN A 241 16.40 7.80 7.33
C ASN A 241 17.00 6.64 6.52
N LEU A 242 16.58 5.40 6.81
CA LEU A 242 17.00 4.23 6.04
C LEU A 242 16.61 4.36 4.56
N PHE A 243 15.39 4.82 4.26
CA PHE A 243 14.94 5.11 2.90
C PHE A 243 15.87 6.12 2.21
N GLN A 244 16.12 7.27 2.83
CA GLN A 244 16.99 8.33 2.30
C GLN A 244 18.41 7.81 1.97
N ASN A 245 18.97 6.96 2.84
CA ASN A 245 20.26 6.33 2.59
C ASN A 245 20.22 5.34 1.42
N SER A 246 19.13 4.59 1.29
CA SER A 246 18.95 3.55 0.26
C SER A 246 18.88 4.16 -1.14
N ILE A 247 18.15 5.26 -1.28
CA ILE A 247 18.00 5.99 -2.55
C ILE A 247 19.25 6.80 -2.93
N SER A 248 20.16 6.97 -1.99
CA SER A 248 21.48 7.57 -2.22
C SER A 248 22.55 6.51 -2.50
N SER A 249 22.20 5.22 -2.44
CA SER A 249 23.15 4.13 -2.62
C SER A 249 23.62 3.99 -4.07
N LYS A 250 24.82 3.42 -4.23
CA LYS A 250 25.36 3.06 -5.55
C LYS A 250 24.43 2.08 -6.29
N ARG A 251 23.84 1.13 -5.57
CA ARG A 251 22.94 0.11 -6.13
C ARG A 251 21.70 0.74 -6.76
N TRP A 252 21.05 1.65 -6.03
CA TRP A 252 19.90 2.41 -6.56
C TRP A 252 20.29 3.29 -7.75
N THR A 253 21.43 3.99 -7.66
CA THR A 253 21.90 4.86 -8.74
C THR A 253 22.13 4.07 -10.04
N LEU A 254 22.68 2.86 -9.96
CA LEU A 254 22.85 1.97 -11.11
C LEU A 254 21.50 1.58 -11.73
N CYS A 255 20.50 1.25 -10.91
CA CYS A 255 19.15 0.95 -11.41
C CYS A 255 18.55 2.15 -12.16
N LYS A 256 18.65 3.36 -11.60
CA LYS A 256 18.14 4.58 -12.26
C LYS A 256 18.80 4.82 -13.62
N VAL A 257 20.12 4.69 -13.69
CA VAL A 257 20.89 4.92 -14.93
C VAL A 257 20.55 3.85 -15.96
N LYS A 258 20.58 2.58 -15.58
CA LYS A 258 20.30 1.45 -16.49
C LYS A 258 18.85 1.46 -16.98
N GLY A 259 17.91 1.80 -16.10
CA GLY A 259 16.48 1.91 -16.40
C GLY A 259 16.06 3.22 -17.06
N GLN A 260 16.98 4.18 -17.23
CA GLN A 260 16.69 5.53 -17.74
C GLN A 260 15.49 6.14 -17.00
N MET A 261 15.51 6.10 -15.67
CA MET A 261 14.38 6.57 -14.86
C MET A 261 14.29 8.11 -14.95
N PHE A 262 13.24 8.60 -15.58
CA PHE A 262 13.00 10.04 -15.81
C PHE A 262 12.20 10.72 -14.69
N LYS A 263 11.55 9.94 -13.81
CA LYS A 263 10.75 10.48 -12.72
C LYS A 263 11.65 10.79 -11.53
N ASP A 264 11.50 11.99 -10.98
CA ASP A 264 12.12 12.33 -9.71
C ASP A 264 11.60 11.41 -8.59
N LEU A 265 12.54 11.04 -7.73
CA LEU A 265 12.51 9.92 -6.79
C LEU A 265 11.29 9.84 -5.86
N TYR A 266 10.58 10.95 -5.66
CA TYR A 266 9.42 11.01 -4.77
C TYR A 266 8.21 10.23 -5.28
N GLY A 267 8.22 9.82 -6.56
CA GLY A 267 7.07 9.19 -7.17
C GLY A 267 7.12 7.69 -7.42
N GLN A 268 8.27 7.02 -7.24
CA GLN A 268 8.40 5.59 -7.59
C GLN A 268 9.00 4.71 -6.48
N VAL A 269 9.09 5.19 -5.25
CA VAL A 269 10.04 4.58 -4.32
C VAL A 269 9.47 4.51 -2.93
N LEU A 270 9.25 3.28 -2.44
CA LEU A 270 9.08 2.91 -1.02
C LEU A 270 8.65 4.07 -0.13
N VAL A 271 7.53 4.71 -0.47
CA VAL A 271 7.03 5.78 0.37
C VAL A 271 6.50 5.07 1.60
N LEU A 272 7.01 5.46 2.77
CA LEU A 272 6.46 5.02 4.04
C LEU A 272 5.02 5.49 4.07
N ARG A 273 4.10 4.57 3.77
CA ARG A 273 2.69 4.83 3.89
C ARG A 273 2.29 4.51 5.31
N ILE A 274 1.91 5.54 6.03
CA ILE A 274 1.54 5.49 7.43
C ILE A 274 0.09 4.99 7.48
N GLN A 275 -0.14 3.75 7.90
CA GLN A 275 -1.49 3.18 8.01
C GLN A 275 -2.05 3.32 9.43
N ASN A 276 -3.37 3.53 9.55
CA ASN A 276 -4.13 3.71 10.80
C ASN A 276 -3.68 4.92 11.62
N ILE A 277 -3.88 6.12 11.08
CA ILE A 277 -3.47 7.38 11.70
C ILE A 277 -4.62 8.04 12.47
N ALA A 278 -4.44 8.25 13.77
CA ALA A 278 -5.11 9.35 14.47
C ALA A 278 -4.38 10.66 14.13
N MET A 279 -5.10 11.80 13.99
CA MET A 279 -4.53 13.10 13.58
C MET A 279 -3.14 13.40 14.20
N PHE A 280 -2.91 13.00 15.46
CA PHE A 280 -1.62 13.05 16.14
C PHE A 280 -0.41 12.61 15.30
N TYR A 281 -0.46 11.49 14.57
CA TYR A 281 0.70 11.04 13.79
C TYR A 281 0.93 11.86 12.51
N MET A 282 -0.13 12.41 11.89
CA MET A 282 -0.02 13.24 10.68
C MET A 282 0.71 14.57 10.92
N TRP A 283 0.65 15.11 12.15
CA TRP A 283 1.32 16.38 12.47
C TRP A 283 2.80 16.23 12.84
N ASN A 284 3.25 15.01 13.15
CA ASN A 284 4.58 14.73 13.66
C ASN A 284 5.52 14.08 12.63
N LEU A 285 5.06 13.90 11.39
CA LEU A 285 5.76 13.29 10.27
C LEU A 285 5.79 14.26 9.08
#